data_AF-A0A2V7VW11-F1
#
_entry.id   AF-A0A2V7VW11-F1
#
_cell.length_a   1.000
_cell.length_b   1.000
_cell.length_c   1.000
_cell.angle_alpha   90.00
_cell.angle_beta   90.00
_cell.angle_gamma   90.00
#
_symmetry.space_group_name_H-M   'P 1'
#
loop_
_entity.id
_entity.type
_entity.pdbx_description
1 polymer ?
#
loop_
_entity_poly.entity_id
_entity_poly.type
_entity_poly.pdbx_seq_one_letter_code
_entity_poly.pdbx_strand_id
1 'polypeptide(L)' 'MRKLHETRKISHNGMMRWKRERIFTSKTLTGEWVGLEEIDDGIWSLYYGPVLLARFDDREMRFYG' A
#
# COMPACT_ATOMS: atom_id res chain seq x y z
N MET A 1 -18.48 11.06 0.09
CA MET A 1 -17.57 9.97 0.54
C MET A 1 -16.29 10.60 1.04
N ARG A 2 -15.87 10.28 2.26
CA ARG A 2 -14.59 10.75 2.82
C ARG A 2 -13.51 9.77 2.38
N LYS A 3 -12.59 10.22 1.53
CA LYS A 3 -11.42 9.42 1.15
C LYS A 3 -10.55 9.22 2.40
N LEU A 4 -10.18 7.98 2.68
CA LEU A 4 -9.22 7.66 3.73
C LEU A 4 -7.83 7.64 3.11
N HIS A 5 -6.93 8.41 3.73
CA HIS A 5 -5.54 8.51 3.30
C HIS A 5 -4.65 8.02 4.45
N GLU A 6 -3.83 7.02 4.17
CA GLU A 6 -2.82 6.48 5.08
C GLU A 6 -1.43 6.57 4.45
N THR A 7 -0.40 6.62 5.29
CA THR A 7 0.99 6.46 4.85
C THR A 7 1.62 5.31 5.59
N ARG A 8 2.38 4.48 4.90
CA ARG A 8 3.10 3.35 5.51
C ARG A 8 4.54 3.31 5.04
N LYS A 9 5.45 2.97 5.96
CA LYS A 9 6.87 2.79 5.65
C LYS A 9 7.12 1.36 5.19
N ILE A 10 7.87 1.19 4.11
CA ILE A 10 8.33 -0.11 3.65
C ILE A 10 9.55 -0.53 4.47
N SER A 11 9.49 -1.72 5.08
CA SER A 11 10.58 -2.25 5.89
C SER A 11 11.79 -2.66 5.03
N HIS A 12 12.91 -2.92 5.70
CA HIS A 12 14.20 -3.26 5.08
C HIS A 12 14.14 -4.44 4.07
N ASN A 13 13.14 -5.33 4.20
CA ASN A 13 12.93 -6.49 3.34
C ASN A 13 11.85 -6.27 2.27
N GLY A 14 11.43 -5.02 2.03
CA GLY A 14 10.43 -4.68 1.01
C GLY A 14 8.97 -4.94 1.43
N MET A 15 8.72 -5.17 2.72
CA MET A 15 7.39 -5.48 3.23
C MET A 15 6.69 -4.21 3.74
N MET A 16 5.39 -4.13 3.50
CA MET A 16 4.52 -3.15 4.15
C MET A 16 3.73 -3.85 5.25
N ARG A 17 3.69 -3.27 6.45
CA ARG A 17 2.76 -3.73 7.49
C ARG A 17 1.35 -3.31 7.10
N TRP A 18 0.40 -4.23 7.04
CA TRP A 18 -1.01 -3.95 6.83
C TRP A 18 -1.85 -4.61 7.92
N LYS A 19 -2.61 -3.82 8.67
CA LYS A 19 -3.32 -4.28 9.88
C LYS A 19 -2.39 -5.13 10.78
N ARG A 20 -2.69 -6.42 10.98
CA ARG A 20 -1.88 -7.35 11.77
C ARG A 20 -0.83 -8.11 10.95
N GLU A 21 -0.89 -8.03 9.62
CA GLU A 21 -0.09 -8.78 8.68
C GLU A 21 1.03 -7.94 8.04
N ARG A 22 1.83 -8.60 7.20
CA ARG A 22 2.82 -7.97 6.31
C ARG A 22 2.66 -8.50 4.89
N ILE A 23 2.75 -7.62 3.92
CA ILE A 23 2.70 -7.97 2.50
C ILE A 23 3.94 -7.47 1.78
N PHE A 24 4.49 -8.31 0.90
CA PHE A 24 5.57 -7.89 0.03
C PHE A 24 5.05 -6.81 -0.92
N THR A 25 5.67 -5.63 -0.89
CA THR A 25 5.25 -4.47 -1.68
C THR A 25 6.28 -4.18 -2.77
N SER A 26 7.53 -3.94 -2.38
CA SER A 26 8.63 -3.74 -3.33
C SER A 26 9.96 -3.66 -2.59
N LYS A 27 11.00 -4.31 -3.12
CA LYS A 27 12.39 -4.10 -2.63
C LYS A 27 12.91 -2.72 -2.98
N THR A 28 12.53 -2.16 -4.13
CA THR A 28 13.01 -0.85 -4.60
C THR A 28 12.58 0.29 -3.68
N LEU A 29 11.45 0.13 -2.98
CA LEU A 29 10.93 1.11 -2.05
C LEU A 29 11.40 0.90 -0.61
N THR A 30 12.44 0.08 -0.39
CA THR A 30 12.93 -0.20 0.97
C THR A 30 13.30 1.08 1.71
N GLY A 31 12.71 1.30 2.89
CA GLY A 31 12.94 2.49 3.70
C GLY A 31 12.09 3.70 3.32
N GLU A 32 11.42 3.66 2.17
CA GLU A 32 10.56 4.73 1.67
C GLU A 32 9.16 4.68 2.30
N TRP A 33 8.45 5.80 2.19
CA TRP A 33 7.04 5.92 2.53
C TRP A 33 6.16 5.82 1.29
N VAL A 34 5.08 5.06 1.40
CA VAL A 34 4.04 4.94 0.38
C VAL A 34 2.72 5.50 0.89
N GLY A 35 1.97 6.12 0.00
CA GLY A 35 0.62 6.60 0.25
C GLY A 35 -0.42 5.53 -0.09
N LEU A 36 -1.46 5.42 0.70
CA LEU A 36 -2.60 4.55 0.48
C LEU A 36 -3.88 5.39 0.50
N GLU A 37 -4.71 5.22 -0.52
CA GLU A 37 -6.02 5.88 -0.63
C GLU A 37 -7.08 4.81 -0.82
N GLU A 38 -8.02 4.70 0.11
CA GLU A 38 -9.16 3.79 -0.07
C GLU A 38 -10.10 4.37 -1.14
N ILE A 39 -10.32 3.60 -2.20
CA ILE A 39 -11.13 3.98 -3.36
C ILE A 39 -12.43 3.19 -3.46
N ASP A 40 -12.50 2.04 -2.79
CA ASP A 40 -13.68 1.21 -2.61
C ASP A 40 -13.49 0.36 -1.33
N ASP A 41 -14.54 -0.33 -0.88
CA ASP A 41 -14.55 -1.12 0.34
C ASP A 41 -13.47 -2.24 0.34
N GLY A 42 -12.35 -1.98 1.03
CA GLY A 42 -11.19 -2.87 1.06
C GLY A 42 -10.24 -2.75 -0.13
N ILE A 43 -10.46 -1.80 -1.05
CA ILE A 43 -9.62 -1.57 -2.23
C ILE A 43 -8.89 -0.24 -2.12
N TRP A 44 -7.56 -0.31 -2.21
CA TRP A 44 -6.68 0.83 -1.98
C TRP A 44 -5.84 1.15 -3.21
N SER A 45 -5.70 2.43 -3.56
CA SER A 45 -4.61 2.92 -4.41
C SER A 45 -3.30 2.91 -3.61
N LEU A 46 -2.23 2.35 -4.14
CA LEU A 46 -0.87 2.52 -3.61
C LEU A 46 -0.10 3.56 -4.42
N TYR A 47 0.44 4.58 -3.77
CA TYR A 47 1.22 5.65 -4.40
C TYR A 47 2.65 5.75 -3.86
N TYR A 48 3.57 6.17 -4.72
CA TYR A 48 4.87 6.74 -4.31
C TYR A 48 4.98 8.17 -4.84
N GLY A 49 4.91 9.15 -3.93
CA GLY A 49 4.72 10.55 -4.30
C GLY A 49 3.47 10.71 -5.19
N PRO A 50 3.58 11.32 -6.38
CA PRO A 50 2.46 11.49 -7.30
C PRO A 50 2.15 10.24 -8.17
N VAL A 51 2.94 9.17 -8.07
CA VAL A 51 2.87 8.02 -8.97
C VAL A 51 1.97 6.94 -8.38
N LEU A 52 0.90 6.56 -9.10
CA LEU A 52 0.11 5.36 -8.80
C LEU A 52 0.91 4.12 -9.17
N LEU A 53 1.17 3.25 -8.19
CA LEU A 53 1.95 2.04 -8.38
C LEU A 53 1.06 0.81 -8.60
N ALA A 54 0.02 0.65 -7.80
CA ALA A 54 -0.84 -0.54 -7.82
C ALA A 54 -2.19 -0.28 -7.15
N ARG A 55 -3.11 -1.22 -7.32
CA ARG A 55 -4.26 -1.45 -6.45
C ARG A 55 -3.92 -2.52 -5.43
N PHE A 56 -4.41 -2.36 -4.21
CA PHE A 56 -4.23 -3.31 -3.14
C PHE A 56 -5.60 -3.75 -2.63
N ASP A 57 -5.89 -5.03 -2.76
CA ASP A 57 -7.04 -5.67 -2.13
C ASP A 57 -6.60 -6.19 -0.75
N ASP A 58 -7.24 -5.63 0.27
CA ASP A 58 -6.89 -5.84 1.66
C ASP A 58 -7.49 -7.12 2.25
N ARG A 59 -8.50 -7.69 1.58
CA ARG A 59 -9.19 -8.93 1.95
C ARG A 59 -8.42 -10.12 1.42
N GLU A 60 -7.88 -9.99 0.20
CA GLU A 60 -7.05 -11.01 -0.43
C GLU A 60 -5.56 -10.84 -0.11
N MET A 61 -5.17 -9.72 0.51
CA MET A 61 -3.77 -9.36 0.75
C MET A 61 -2.96 -9.44 -0.55
N ARG A 62 -3.46 -8.79 -1.62
CA ARG A 62 -2.88 -8.90 -2.96
C ARG A 62 -2.81 -7.55 -3.66
N PHE A 63 -1.72 -7.33 -4.40
CA PHE A 63 -1.58 -6.21 -5.32
C PHE A 63 -2.04 -6.58 -6.74
N TYR A 64 -2.63 -5.61 -7.42
CA TYR A 64 -3.10 -5.64 -8.80
C TYR A 64 -2.54 -4.44 -9.55
N GLY A 65 -1.98 -4.64 -10.74
CA GLY A 65 -1.31 -3.59 -11.51
C GLY A 65 -0.05 -4.11 -12.17
#